data_AF-A0A225SZE2-F1
#
_entry.id   AF-A0A225SZE2-F1
#
_cell.length_a   1.000
_cell.length_b   1.000
_cell.length_c   1.000
_cell.angle_alpha   90.00
_cell.angle_beta   90.00
_cell.angle_gamma   90.00
#
_symmetry.space_group_name_H-M   'P 1'
#
loop_
_entity.id
_entity.type
_entity.pdbx_description
1 polymer ?
#
loop_
_entity_poly.entity_id
_entity_poly.type
_entity_poly.pdbx_seq_one_letter_code
_entity_poly.pdbx_strand_id
1 'polypeptide(L)'
;MNKKSMQGLFADAKGVTSSLCGLMLALAAGASAAQGQASATAASGAQPAQAQAQGQASGQPQVSPAPQAAPASPVPSMSRERFDELEARQPIGQRFPAGSIKSDETAQKALDEAAEDRQVAELRYILDQRACYPKFLVADCLEAARDRKRMTDKGIKAVEYEAKVFQRQATVDDRDRSLAEQRAKDEEDSARRLADQKQKEADSARKVQESRAKNSEVQQRIDQNKNVPADYRVRQHEAEVQRKQAEEAARAPSRAANAAERQRRIQEAEEHRLEVERKKAENERERAERKQKQQQDQQQQQQQQQQQQQQQQQQQSQQPAAK
;
A
#
# COMPACT_ATOMS: atom_id res chain seq x y z
N MET A 1 -19.49 22.95 -69.48
CA MET A 1 -19.68 21.52 -69.80
C MET A 1 -18.54 20.76 -69.15
N ASN A 2 -18.64 19.62 -68.47
CA ASN A 2 -19.76 18.80 -67.96
C ASN A 2 -19.34 18.22 -66.56
N LYS A 3 -20.17 17.65 -65.67
CA LYS A 3 -21.49 16.97 -65.71
C LYS A 3 -21.53 15.54 -66.29
N LYS A 4 -20.83 14.56 -65.66
CA LYS A 4 -21.39 13.23 -65.23
C LYS A 4 -20.35 12.25 -64.67
N SER A 5 -20.85 11.22 -63.99
CA SER A 5 -20.18 10.09 -63.29
C SER A 5 -19.42 10.48 -62.00
N MET A 6 -19.48 9.72 -60.90
CA MET A 6 -20.10 8.39 -60.68
C MET A 6 -20.81 8.34 -59.32
N GLN A 7 -21.92 7.61 -59.23
CA GLN A 7 -22.68 7.37 -57.98
C GLN A 7 -22.49 5.92 -57.52
N GLY A 8 -22.61 5.71 -56.20
CA GLY A 8 -23.26 4.52 -55.63
C GLY A 8 -22.34 3.40 -55.13
N LEU A 9 -22.44 3.10 -53.84
CA LEU A 9 -22.55 1.75 -53.25
C LEU A 9 -22.57 1.83 -51.70
N PHE A 10 -23.76 1.98 -51.11
CA PHE A 10 -24.02 1.71 -49.69
C PHE A 10 -25.48 1.24 -49.51
N ALA A 11 -25.66 -0.03 -49.17
CA ALA A 11 -26.85 -0.65 -48.60
C ALA A 11 -26.35 -1.90 -47.84
N ASP A 12 -26.44 -1.98 -46.51
CA ASP A 12 -27.62 -2.26 -45.66
C ASP A 12 -27.89 -3.78 -45.54
N ALA A 13 -27.77 -4.30 -44.32
CA ALA A 13 -28.29 -5.60 -43.89
C ALA A 13 -28.35 -5.64 -42.34
N LYS A 14 -29.56 -5.68 -41.77
CA LYS A 14 -29.80 -5.86 -40.33
C LYS A 14 -30.17 -7.32 -40.00
N GLY A 15 -29.51 -7.87 -38.99
CA GLY A 15 -30.10 -8.67 -37.90
C GLY A 15 -30.70 -10.05 -38.18
N VAL A 16 -30.22 -11.07 -37.43
CA VAL A 16 -31.00 -12.24 -36.98
C VAL A 16 -30.60 -12.56 -35.53
N THR A 17 -31.54 -13.09 -34.75
CA THR A 17 -31.51 -13.25 -33.30
C THR A 17 -31.36 -14.69 -32.81
N SER A 18 -30.65 -14.84 -31.68
CA SER A 18 -30.97 -15.71 -30.52
C SER A 18 -31.02 -17.25 -30.61
N SER A 19 -30.43 -17.85 -29.55
CA SER A 19 -30.79 -19.12 -28.90
C SER A 19 -30.53 -20.46 -29.61
N LEU A 20 -29.65 -21.28 -29.00
CA LEU A 20 -30.05 -22.56 -28.41
C LEU A 20 -28.99 -23.14 -27.46
N CYS A 21 -29.43 -23.70 -26.34
CA CYS A 21 -28.60 -24.43 -25.37
C CYS A 21 -28.39 -25.88 -25.81
N GLY A 22 -27.37 -26.56 -25.26
CA GLY A 22 -27.50 -27.99 -24.96
C GLY A 22 -26.23 -28.86 -24.99
N LEU A 23 -25.76 -29.25 -23.79
CA LEU A 23 -25.06 -30.51 -23.47
C LEU A 23 -23.68 -30.81 -24.12
N MET A 24 -22.77 -31.63 -23.55
CA MET A 24 -22.46 -32.10 -22.18
C MET A 24 -21.16 -32.95 -22.27
N LEU A 25 -20.28 -32.92 -21.24
CA LEU A 25 -19.18 -33.90 -20.97
C LEU A 25 -18.13 -34.10 -22.10
N ALA A 26 -16.87 -34.53 -21.92
CA ALA A 26 -15.94 -34.71 -20.78
C ALA A 26 -14.50 -34.52 -21.37
N LEU A 27 -13.34 -34.76 -20.73
CA LEU A 27 -12.94 -35.32 -19.43
C LEU A 27 -11.63 -34.61 -18.98
N ALA A 28 -10.98 -35.04 -17.90
CA ALA A 28 -9.78 -34.42 -17.33
C ALA A 28 -8.43 -35.01 -17.80
N ALA A 29 -7.46 -34.12 -18.05
CA ALA A 29 -6.02 -34.23 -17.73
C ALA A 29 -5.35 -32.88 -18.07
N GLY A 30 -4.38 -32.32 -17.34
CA GLY A 30 -3.70 -32.83 -16.16
C GLY A 30 -2.18 -32.58 -16.20
N ALA A 31 -1.73 -31.32 -16.24
CA ALA A 31 -0.32 -30.96 -16.02
C ALA A 31 -0.16 -29.46 -15.66
N SER A 32 0.36 -29.19 -14.47
CA SER A 32 0.66 -27.83 -14.00
C SER A 32 2.11 -27.47 -14.28
N ALA A 33 2.37 -26.38 -15.00
CA ALA A 33 3.70 -25.80 -15.13
C ALA A 33 3.63 -24.29 -14.88
N ALA A 34 4.25 -23.83 -13.79
CA ALA A 34 4.32 -22.41 -13.47
C ALA A 34 5.46 -21.74 -14.24
N GLN A 35 5.16 -20.65 -14.95
CA GLN A 35 6.16 -19.74 -15.50
C GLN A 35 6.03 -18.37 -14.82
N GLY A 36 7.01 -18.04 -13.98
CA GLY A 36 7.16 -16.70 -13.42
C GLY A 36 7.62 -15.72 -14.49
N GLN A 37 6.93 -14.60 -14.64
CA GLN A 37 7.31 -13.54 -15.56
C GLN A 37 8.37 -12.65 -14.93
N ALA A 38 9.54 -12.54 -15.56
CA ALA A 38 10.52 -11.50 -15.29
C ALA A 38 10.66 -10.64 -16.54
N SER A 39 10.04 -9.46 -16.53
CA SER A 39 10.06 -8.51 -17.63
C SER A 39 11.35 -7.67 -17.61
N ALA A 40 12.23 -7.89 -18.58
CA ALA A 40 13.37 -7.01 -18.85
C ALA A 40 13.11 -6.22 -20.14
N THR A 41 13.08 -4.89 -20.06
CA THR A 41 12.98 -3.99 -21.21
C THR A 41 14.35 -3.76 -21.84
N ALA A 42 14.41 -3.82 -23.17
CA ALA A 42 15.65 -3.69 -23.93
C ALA A 42 15.77 -2.32 -24.63
N ALA A 43 17.00 -1.80 -24.69
CA ALA A 43 17.48 -0.80 -25.64
C ALA A 43 19.02 -0.78 -25.56
N SER A 44 19.85 -0.72 -26.60
CA SER A 44 19.81 -0.96 -28.04
C SER A 44 21.08 -0.28 -28.59
N GLY A 45 22.02 -1.00 -29.23
CA GLY A 45 23.23 -0.37 -29.76
C GLY A 45 24.32 -1.36 -30.22
N ALA A 46 24.47 -1.45 -31.55
CA ALA A 46 25.70 -1.55 -32.36
C ALA A 46 27.07 -1.74 -31.65
N GLN A 47 28.06 -2.51 -32.16
CA GLN A 47 28.36 -3.04 -33.51
C GLN A 47 29.31 -4.28 -33.40
N PRO A 48 29.63 -5.03 -34.49
CA PRO A 48 30.38 -6.30 -34.41
C PRO A 48 31.85 -6.22 -34.87
N ALA A 49 32.74 -7.04 -34.28
CA ALA A 49 34.03 -7.45 -34.88
C ALA A 49 34.62 -8.75 -34.27
N GLN A 50 35.07 -9.65 -35.15
CA GLN A 50 36.23 -10.58 -35.08
C GLN A 50 36.57 -11.28 -33.73
N ALA A 51 36.47 -12.60 -33.56
CA ALA A 51 37.19 -13.72 -34.23
C ALA A 51 38.56 -14.09 -33.60
N GLN A 52 38.60 -15.22 -32.88
CA GLN A 52 39.70 -16.18 -32.61
C GLN A 52 39.20 -17.13 -31.50
N ALA A 53 39.10 -18.46 -31.64
CA ALA A 53 40.10 -19.49 -31.95
C ALA A 53 40.81 -20.06 -30.70
N GLN A 54 40.42 -21.31 -30.36
CA GLN A 54 41.19 -22.37 -29.68
C GLN A 54 41.73 -22.15 -28.24
N GLY A 55 41.52 -23.15 -27.39
CA GLY A 55 42.06 -23.17 -26.02
C GLY A 55 41.48 -24.26 -25.12
N GLN A 56 41.71 -25.54 -25.43
CA GLN A 56 41.43 -26.62 -24.47
C GLN A 56 42.50 -26.60 -23.37
N ALA A 57 42.08 -26.40 -22.12
CA ALA A 57 42.91 -26.64 -20.94
C ALA A 57 42.07 -27.25 -19.80
N SER A 58 42.50 -28.42 -19.36
CA SER A 58 41.98 -29.23 -18.26
C SER A 58 41.60 -28.45 -16.99
N GLY A 59 40.31 -28.48 -16.62
CA GLY A 59 39.83 -28.07 -15.30
C GLY A 59 39.47 -29.30 -14.45
N GLN A 60 40.09 -29.43 -13.28
CA GLN A 60 39.73 -30.46 -12.29
C GLN A 60 38.33 -30.19 -11.70
N PRO A 61 37.59 -31.21 -11.24
CA PRO A 61 36.32 -31.01 -10.54
C PRO A 61 36.60 -30.34 -9.17
N GLN A 62 36.32 -29.05 -9.07
CA GLN A 62 36.28 -28.38 -7.77
C GLN A 62 35.07 -28.91 -6.99
N VAL A 63 35.35 -29.62 -5.89
CA VAL A 63 34.33 -30.00 -4.90
C VAL A 63 33.88 -28.72 -4.20
N SER A 64 32.71 -28.19 -4.58
CA SER A 64 32.10 -27.09 -3.86
C SER A 64 31.76 -27.55 -2.43
N PRO A 65 32.22 -26.87 -1.37
CA PRO A 65 31.73 -27.16 -0.03
C PRO A 65 30.23 -26.86 0.03
N ALA A 66 29.46 -27.77 0.64
CA ALA A 66 28.03 -27.61 0.79
C ALA A 66 27.71 -26.28 1.52
N PRO A 67 26.60 -25.59 1.15
CA PRO A 67 26.17 -24.42 1.89
C PRO A 67 25.92 -24.83 3.34
N GLN A 68 26.69 -24.25 4.25
CA GLN A 68 26.51 -24.46 5.68
C GLN A 68 25.08 -24.05 6.03
N ALA A 69 24.31 -24.99 6.57
CA ALA A 69 22.98 -24.69 7.06
C ALA A 69 23.09 -23.56 8.09
N ALA A 70 22.44 -22.43 7.81
CA ALA A 70 22.32 -21.37 8.78
C ALA A 70 21.74 -21.96 10.07
N PRO A 71 22.26 -21.60 11.27
CA PRO A 71 21.73 -22.12 12.51
C PRO A 71 20.24 -21.82 12.56
N ALA A 72 19.43 -22.87 12.69
CA ALA A 72 17.99 -22.73 12.83
C ALA A 72 17.71 -21.73 13.95
N SER A 73 16.94 -20.69 13.66
CA SER A 73 16.52 -19.69 14.65
C SER A 73 16.06 -20.42 15.90
N PRO A 74 16.51 -20.02 17.11
CA PRO A 74 16.20 -20.77 18.32
C PRO A 74 14.69 -20.87 18.45
N VAL A 75 14.16 -22.10 18.30
CA VAL A 75 12.78 -22.41 18.66
C VAL A 75 12.58 -21.88 20.07
N PRO A 76 11.58 -21.02 20.31
CA PRO A 76 11.39 -20.40 21.61
C PRO A 76 11.21 -21.51 22.64
N SER A 77 12.21 -21.68 23.49
CA SER A 77 12.21 -22.71 24.52
C SER A 77 11.17 -22.31 25.55
N MET A 78 9.93 -22.81 25.40
CA MET A 78 8.87 -22.55 26.36
C MET A 78 9.36 -22.94 27.76
N SER A 79 9.28 -21.98 28.70
CA SER A 79 9.66 -22.26 30.07
C SER A 79 8.76 -23.35 30.63
N ARG A 80 9.29 -24.14 31.57
CA ARG A 80 8.52 -25.19 32.22
C ARG A 80 7.25 -24.64 32.87
N GLU A 81 7.37 -23.50 33.52
CA GLU A 81 6.25 -22.76 34.13
C GLU A 81 5.16 -22.40 33.10
N ARG A 82 5.55 -21.94 31.90
CA ARG A 82 4.59 -21.64 30.82
C ARG A 82 3.96 -22.91 30.27
N PHE A 83 4.71 -24.00 30.13
CA PHE A 83 4.16 -25.29 29.72
C PHE A 83 3.12 -25.80 30.74
N ASP A 84 3.46 -25.78 32.03
CA ASP A 84 2.58 -26.22 33.11
C ASP A 84 1.32 -25.32 33.21
N GLU A 85 1.45 -24.00 33.02
CA GLU A 85 0.31 -23.04 32.93
C GLU A 85 -0.61 -23.35 31.74
N LEU A 86 -0.04 -23.63 30.57
CA LEU A 86 -0.82 -23.94 29.36
C LEU A 86 -1.49 -25.31 29.44
N GLU A 87 -0.84 -26.33 29.99
CA GLU A 87 -1.43 -27.67 30.19
C GLU A 87 -2.57 -27.64 31.22
N ALA A 88 -2.55 -26.70 32.17
CA ALA A 88 -3.64 -26.47 33.13
C ALA A 88 -4.86 -25.72 32.56
N ARG A 89 -4.80 -25.18 31.32
CA ARG A 89 -5.94 -24.49 30.70
C ARG A 89 -7.04 -25.48 30.30
N GLN A 90 -8.28 -25.00 30.30
CA GLN A 90 -9.40 -25.78 29.76
C GLN A 90 -9.17 -26.13 28.28
N PRO A 91 -9.64 -27.29 27.80
CA PRO A 91 -9.51 -27.67 26.39
C PRO A 91 -10.04 -26.58 25.46
N ILE A 92 -9.34 -26.31 24.35
CA ILE A 92 -9.67 -25.17 23.46
C ILE A 92 -11.12 -25.15 22.98
N GLY A 93 -11.74 -26.32 22.73
CA GLY A 93 -13.17 -26.42 22.34
C GLY A 93 -14.17 -26.09 23.46
N GLN A 94 -13.72 -25.93 24.71
CA GLN A 94 -14.52 -25.36 25.81
C GLN A 94 -14.30 -23.84 25.95
N ARG A 95 -13.08 -23.35 25.66
CA ARG A 95 -12.79 -21.90 25.58
C ARG A 95 -13.50 -21.23 24.40
N PHE A 96 -13.52 -21.92 23.26
CA PHE A 96 -14.15 -21.49 22.01
C PHE A 96 -15.16 -22.57 21.58
N PRO A 97 -16.37 -22.60 22.16
CA PRO A 97 -17.42 -23.52 21.74
C PRO A 97 -17.91 -23.16 20.33
N ALA A 98 -18.38 -24.16 19.58
CA ALA A 98 -18.76 -24.01 18.18
C ALA A 98 -19.72 -22.82 17.95
N GLY A 99 -19.36 -21.93 17.03
CA GLY A 99 -20.11 -20.71 16.71
C GLY A 99 -19.95 -19.55 17.72
N SER A 100 -19.01 -19.62 18.67
CA SER A 100 -18.68 -18.47 19.54
C SER A 100 -17.88 -17.38 18.83
N ILE A 101 -17.21 -17.72 17.72
CA ILE A 101 -16.33 -16.82 16.97
C ILE A 101 -17.19 -15.91 16.07
N LYS A 102 -17.35 -14.65 16.49
CA LYS A 102 -18.23 -13.66 15.84
C LYS A 102 -17.59 -12.29 15.58
N SER A 103 -16.29 -12.14 15.88
CA SER A 103 -15.51 -10.93 15.60
C SER A 103 -14.07 -11.30 15.23
N ASP A 104 -13.40 -10.45 14.46
CA ASP A 104 -12.01 -10.67 14.05
C ASP A 104 -11.05 -10.77 15.23
N GLU A 105 -11.28 -9.98 16.29
CA GLU A 105 -10.54 -10.08 17.54
C GLU A 105 -10.67 -11.47 18.20
N THR A 106 -11.89 -12.02 18.20
CA THR A 106 -12.14 -13.37 18.74
C THR A 106 -11.53 -14.44 17.85
N ALA A 107 -11.62 -14.27 16.53
CA ALA A 107 -11.04 -15.21 15.56
C ALA A 107 -9.51 -15.23 15.65
N GLN A 108 -8.87 -14.06 15.74
CA GLN A 108 -7.43 -13.96 15.88
C GLN A 108 -6.96 -14.55 17.21
N LYS A 109 -7.60 -14.18 18.32
CA LYS A 109 -7.31 -14.75 19.64
C LYS A 109 -7.46 -16.28 19.66
N ALA A 110 -8.49 -16.82 19.01
CA ALA A 110 -8.68 -18.27 18.89
C ALA A 110 -7.56 -18.96 18.09
N LEU A 111 -7.01 -18.30 17.07
CA LEU A 111 -5.87 -18.82 16.30
C LEU A 111 -4.55 -18.76 17.08
N ASP A 112 -4.33 -17.69 17.83
CA ASP A 112 -3.13 -17.53 18.65
C ASP A 112 -3.13 -18.54 19.81
N GLU A 113 -4.25 -18.71 20.53
CA GLU A 113 -4.40 -19.75 21.56
C GLU A 113 -4.32 -21.17 20.97
N ALA A 114 -4.85 -21.42 19.77
CA ALA A 114 -4.69 -22.69 19.06
C ALA A 114 -3.23 -23.01 18.71
N ALA A 115 -2.43 -21.99 18.39
CA ALA A 115 -1.01 -22.14 18.12
C ALA A 115 -0.19 -22.42 19.40
N GLU A 116 -0.55 -21.82 20.55
CA GLU A 116 0.03 -22.18 21.86
C GLU A 116 -0.31 -23.63 22.23
N ASP A 117 -1.61 -23.98 22.25
CA ASP A 117 -2.12 -25.31 22.59
C ASP A 117 -1.49 -26.42 21.73
N ARG A 118 -1.24 -26.16 20.44
CA ARG A 118 -0.59 -27.11 19.53
C ARG A 118 0.86 -27.39 19.93
N GLN A 119 1.61 -26.37 20.34
CA GLN A 119 3.00 -26.54 20.81
C GLN A 119 3.02 -27.35 22.12
N VAL A 120 2.07 -27.09 23.01
CA VAL A 120 1.90 -27.84 24.26
C VAL A 120 1.56 -29.30 23.98
N ALA A 121 0.63 -29.58 23.06
CA ALA A 121 0.27 -30.94 22.67
C ALA A 121 1.46 -31.73 22.09
N GLU A 122 2.32 -31.08 21.28
CA GLU A 122 3.54 -31.68 20.75
C GLU A 122 4.58 -31.96 21.85
N LEU A 123 4.86 -30.97 22.70
CA LEU A 123 5.78 -31.13 23.84
C LEU A 123 5.29 -32.21 24.80
N ARG A 124 3.98 -32.24 25.11
CA ARG A 124 3.39 -33.24 25.98
C ARG A 124 3.51 -34.64 25.38
N TYR A 125 3.30 -34.78 24.08
CA TYR A 125 3.49 -36.05 23.38
C TYR A 125 4.96 -36.53 23.45
N ILE A 126 5.95 -35.64 23.31
CA ILE A 126 7.37 -35.97 23.47
C ILE A 126 7.69 -36.40 24.91
N LEU A 127 7.12 -35.75 25.92
CA LEU A 127 7.27 -36.14 27.33
C LEU A 127 6.62 -37.50 27.61
N ASP A 128 5.41 -37.74 27.11
CA ASP A 128 4.72 -39.01 27.23
C ASP A 128 5.49 -40.15 26.54
N GLN A 129 6.06 -39.93 25.35
CA GLN A 129 6.94 -40.90 24.69
C GLN A 129 8.12 -41.29 25.58
N ARG A 130 8.85 -40.30 26.13
CA ARG A 130 9.98 -40.54 27.05
C ARG A 130 9.55 -41.31 28.29
N ALA A 131 8.36 -41.04 28.82
CA ALA A 131 7.77 -41.76 29.94
C ALA A 131 7.22 -43.17 29.59
N CYS A 132 7.04 -43.49 28.29
CA CYS A 132 6.60 -44.82 27.84
C CYS A 132 7.76 -45.81 27.67
N TYR A 133 8.94 -45.38 27.21
CA TYR A 133 10.09 -46.27 27.00
C TYR A 133 10.54 -47.11 28.22
N PRO A 134 10.49 -46.63 29.49
CA PRO A 134 10.86 -47.46 30.64
C PRO A 134 9.75 -48.43 31.12
N LYS A 135 8.58 -48.47 30.46
CA LYS A 135 7.46 -49.36 30.85
C LYS A 135 7.56 -50.71 30.15
N PHE A 136 7.00 -51.75 30.76
CA PHE A 136 6.95 -53.09 30.15
C PHE A 136 6.09 -53.12 28.87
N LEU A 137 4.93 -52.46 28.88
CA LEU A 137 4.03 -52.33 27.72
C LEU A 137 4.28 -51.00 26.99
N VAL A 138 5.45 -50.87 26.35
CA VAL A 138 5.84 -49.65 25.61
C VAL A 138 4.85 -49.35 24.47
N ALA A 139 4.43 -50.38 23.73
CA ALA A 139 3.54 -50.24 22.56
C ALA A 139 2.20 -49.59 22.94
N ASP A 140 1.45 -50.21 23.87
CA ASP A 140 0.16 -49.71 24.38
C ASP A 140 0.29 -48.29 24.95
N CYS A 141 1.39 -47.99 25.63
CA CYS A 141 1.64 -46.65 26.17
C CYS A 141 1.84 -45.61 25.06
N LEU A 142 2.60 -45.95 24.00
CA LEU A 142 2.81 -45.09 22.84
C LEU A 142 1.55 -44.94 21.97
N GLU A 143 0.65 -45.93 21.96
CA GLU A 143 -0.68 -45.81 21.36
C GLU A 143 -1.57 -44.87 22.14
N ALA A 144 -1.70 -45.07 23.46
CA ALA A 144 -2.45 -44.16 24.32
C ALA A 144 -1.92 -42.71 24.25
N ALA A 145 -0.61 -42.51 24.11
CA ALA A 145 -0.01 -41.18 23.90
C ALA A 145 -0.36 -40.58 22.53
N ARG A 146 -0.33 -41.38 21.45
CA ARG A 146 -0.75 -40.96 20.10
C ARG A 146 -2.24 -40.59 20.07
N ASP A 147 -3.10 -41.36 20.72
CA ASP A 147 -4.54 -41.11 20.75
C ASP A 147 -4.89 -39.86 21.56
N ARG A 148 -4.22 -39.62 22.70
CA ARG A 148 -4.34 -38.33 23.42
C ARG A 148 -3.99 -37.16 22.51
N LYS A 149 -2.83 -37.19 21.85
CA LYS A 149 -2.42 -36.15 20.90
C LYS A 149 -3.46 -35.96 19.79
N ARG A 150 -3.91 -37.06 19.17
CA ARG A 150 -4.90 -37.04 18.08
C ARG A 150 -6.22 -36.41 18.48
N MET A 151 -6.69 -36.65 19.71
CA MET A 151 -7.92 -36.05 20.24
C MET A 151 -7.75 -34.55 20.52
N THR A 152 -6.62 -34.14 21.10
CA THR A 152 -6.29 -32.71 21.30
C THR A 152 -6.17 -31.98 19.96
N ASP A 153 -5.39 -32.53 19.01
CA ASP A 153 -5.23 -32.00 17.65
C ASP A 153 -6.57 -31.84 16.92
N LYS A 154 -7.53 -32.76 17.14
CA LYS A 154 -8.88 -32.69 16.56
C LYS A 154 -9.66 -31.50 17.12
N GLY A 155 -9.57 -31.25 18.43
CA GLY A 155 -10.20 -30.09 19.07
C GLY A 155 -9.60 -28.77 18.57
N ILE A 156 -8.28 -28.67 18.52
CA ILE A 156 -7.54 -27.50 18.00
C ILE A 156 -7.95 -27.22 16.54
N LYS A 157 -7.96 -28.24 15.68
CA LYS A 157 -8.33 -28.08 14.26
C LYS A 157 -9.77 -27.62 14.03
N ALA A 158 -10.71 -27.97 14.92
CA ALA A 158 -12.09 -27.51 14.82
C ALA A 158 -12.17 -25.98 15.04
N VAL A 159 -11.56 -25.49 16.12
CA VAL A 159 -11.51 -24.06 16.46
C VAL A 159 -10.75 -23.26 15.39
N GLU A 160 -9.60 -23.77 14.92
CA GLU A 160 -8.86 -23.14 13.82
C GLU A 160 -9.67 -23.05 12.51
N TYR A 161 -10.49 -24.06 12.21
CA TYR A 161 -11.32 -24.06 11.02
C TYR A 161 -12.41 -23.00 11.12
N GLU A 162 -13.14 -22.94 12.23
CA GLU A 162 -14.16 -21.91 12.47
C GLU A 162 -13.57 -20.49 12.40
N ALA A 163 -12.43 -20.26 13.05
CA ALA A 163 -11.74 -18.96 13.01
C ALA A 163 -11.32 -18.56 11.59
N LYS A 164 -10.76 -19.50 10.81
CA LYS A 164 -10.34 -19.25 9.41
C LYS A 164 -11.54 -19.08 8.47
N VAL A 165 -12.66 -19.75 8.72
CA VAL A 165 -13.90 -19.54 7.98
C VAL A 165 -14.47 -18.15 8.26
N PHE A 166 -14.50 -17.73 9.53
CA PHE A 166 -14.92 -16.38 9.90
C PHE A 166 -14.07 -15.29 9.22
N GLN A 167 -12.73 -15.36 9.35
CA GLN A 167 -11.82 -14.38 8.72
C GLN A 167 -11.98 -14.32 7.19
N ARG A 168 -12.18 -15.48 6.53
CA ARG A 168 -12.45 -15.52 5.09
C ARG A 168 -13.78 -14.87 4.73
N GLN A 169 -14.83 -15.10 5.51
CA GLN A 169 -16.13 -14.48 5.28
C GLN A 169 -16.07 -12.97 5.50
N ALA A 170 -15.49 -12.50 6.60
CA ALA A 170 -15.30 -11.07 6.88
C ALA A 170 -14.53 -10.37 5.74
N THR A 171 -13.44 -10.98 5.25
CA THR A 171 -12.66 -10.46 4.11
C THR A 171 -13.50 -10.38 2.82
N VAL A 172 -14.41 -11.34 2.58
CA VAL A 172 -15.32 -11.31 1.44
C VAL A 172 -16.38 -10.22 1.61
N ASP A 173 -17.00 -10.13 2.78
CA ASP A 173 -18.05 -9.14 3.09
C ASP A 173 -17.53 -7.70 3.00
N ASP A 174 -16.31 -7.44 3.48
CA ASP A 174 -15.65 -6.12 3.37
C ASP A 174 -15.27 -5.78 1.92
N ARG A 175 -14.78 -6.75 1.14
CA ARG A 175 -14.51 -6.56 -0.27
C ARG A 175 -15.80 -6.28 -1.05
N ASP A 176 -16.85 -7.02 -0.78
CA ASP A 176 -18.13 -6.89 -1.47
C ASP A 176 -18.84 -5.57 -1.08
N ARG A 177 -18.69 -5.09 0.18
CA ARG A 177 -19.03 -3.72 0.59
C ARG A 177 -18.24 -2.67 -0.19
N SER A 178 -16.91 -2.82 -0.27
CA SER A 178 -16.05 -1.89 -1.01
C SER A 178 -16.40 -1.83 -2.51
N LEU A 179 -16.71 -2.97 -3.12
CA LEU A 179 -17.17 -3.05 -4.51
C LEU A 179 -18.56 -2.41 -4.71
N ALA A 180 -19.47 -2.54 -3.74
CA ALA A 180 -20.76 -1.84 -3.80
C ALA A 180 -20.59 -0.32 -3.69
N GLU A 181 -19.74 0.17 -2.79
CA GLU A 181 -19.40 1.59 -2.67
C GLU A 181 -18.72 2.15 -3.93
N GLN A 182 -17.84 1.37 -4.57
CA GLN A 182 -17.19 1.76 -5.83
C GLN A 182 -18.21 1.86 -6.96
N ARG A 183 -19.13 0.88 -7.11
CA ARG A 183 -20.19 0.91 -8.12
C ARG A 183 -21.10 2.13 -7.96
N ALA A 184 -21.52 2.46 -6.75
CA ALA A 184 -22.33 3.64 -6.49
C ALA A 184 -21.62 4.94 -6.94
N LYS A 185 -20.33 5.09 -6.60
CA LYS A 185 -19.50 6.24 -7.03
C LYS A 185 -19.30 6.26 -8.55
N ASP A 186 -19.03 5.11 -9.17
CA ASP A 186 -18.88 5.01 -10.62
C ASP A 186 -20.16 5.34 -11.39
N GLU A 187 -21.33 4.96 -10.86
CA GLU A 187 -22.65 5.32 -11.41
C GLU A 187 -22.87 6.84 -11.35
N GLU A 188 -22.65 7.48 -10.20
CA GLU A 188 -22.71 8.94 -10.04
C GLU A 188 -21.73 9.68 -10.97
N ASP A 189 -20.46 9.27 -10.99
CA ASP A 189 -19.44 9.86 -11.86
C ASP A 189 -19.66 9.53 -13.35
N SER A 190 -20.37 8.46 -13.70
CA SER A 190 -20.72 8.18 -15.11
C SER A 190 -21.72 9.20 -15.65
N ALA A 191 -22.76 9.53 -14.87
CA ALA A 191 -23.75 10.54 -15.23
C ALA A 191 -23.10 11.92 -15.38
N ARG A 192 -22.19 12.28 -14.46
CA ARG A 192 -21.40 13.51 -14.53
C ARG A 192 -20.47 13.53 -15.74
N ARG A 193 -19.71 12.46 -16.00
CA ARG A 193 -18.82 12.36 -17.18
C ARG A 193 -19.58 12.52 -18.50
N LEU A 194 -20.78 11.96 -18.61
CA LEU A 194 -21.66 12.12 -19.77
C LEU A 194 -22.18 13.56 -19.92
N ALA A 195 -22.47 14.26 -18.83
CA ALA A 195 -22.86 15.67 -18.86
C ALA A 195 -21.69 16.58 -19.27
N ASP A 196 -20.51 16.39 -18.65
CA ASP A 196 -19.28 17.12 -18.97
C ASP A 196 -18.85 16.90 -20.44
N GLN A 197 -19.01 15.68 -20.96
CA GLN A 197 -18.74 15.37 -22.37
C GLN A 197 -19.68 16.17 -23.30
N LYS A 198 -21.00 16.12 -23.05
CA LYS A 198 -21.99 16.88 -23.85
C LYS A 198 -21.72 18.39 -23.83
N GLN A 199 -21.32 18.94 -22.68
CA GLN A 199 -20.93 20.35 -22.59
C GLN A 199 -19.69 20.67 -23.41
N LYS A 200 -18.62 19.85 -23.31
CA LYS A 200 -17.39 20.01 -24.11
C LYS A 200 -17.66 19.91 -25.61
N GLU A 201 -18.50 18.98 -26.03
CA GLU A 201 -18.93 18.84 -27.42
C GLU A 201 -19.67 20.10 -27.90
N ALA A 202 -20.65 20.60 -27.14
CA ALA A 202 -21.39 21.83 -27.46
C ALA A 202 -20.48 23.08 -27.51
N ASP A 203 -19.57 23.24 -26.53
CA ASP A 203 -18.59 24.33 -26.52
C ASP A 203 -17.61 24.24 -27.69
N SER A 204 -17.17 23.03 -28.07
CA SER A 204 -16.31 22.83 -29.23
C SER A 204 -17.02 23.20 -30.53
N ALA A 205 -18.29 22.82 -30.67
CA ALA A 205 -19.12 23.18 -31.82
C ALA A 205 -19.31 24.71 -31.92
N ARG A 206 -19.58 25.38 -30.79
CA ARG A 206 -19.67 26.85 -30.74
C ARG A 206 -18.35 27.52 -31.14
N LYS A 207 -17.21 27.06 -30.61
CA LYS A 207 -15.87 27.58 -30.97
C LYS A 207 -15.54 27.36 -32.45
N VAL A 208 -15.92 26.23 -33.05
CA VAL A 208 -15.73 25.97 -34.48
C VAL A 208 -16.60 26.91 -35.33
N GLN A 209 -17.85 27.17 -34.94
CA GLN A 209 -18.72 28.14 -35.63
C GLN A 209 -18.17 29.56 -35.52
N GLU A 210 -17.77 30.00 -34.32
CA GLU A 210 -17.17 31.32 -34.08
C GLU A 210 -15.86 31.49 -34.86
N SER A 211 -15.00 30.46 -34.88
CA SER A 211 -13.77 30.45 -35.67
C SER A 211 -14.05 30.58 -37.17
N ARG A 212 -15.03 29.84 -37.70
CA ARG A 212 -15.46 29.97 -39.11
C ARG A 212 -16.00 31.36 -39.42
N ALA A 213 -16.81 31.94 -38.54
CA ALA A 213 -17.32 33.30 -38.70
C ALA A 213 -16.18 34.33 -38.75
N LYS A 214 -15.25 34.29 -37.77
CA LYS A 214 -14.07 35.17 -37.75
C LYS A 214 -13.18 34.99 -38.97
N ASN A 215 -12.95 33.76 -39.43
CA ASN A 215 -12.18 33.51 -40.65
C ASN A 215 -12.88 34.09 -41.90
N SER A 216 -14.21 34.01 -41.97
CA SER A 216 -14.97 34.64 -43.07
C SER A 216 -14.89 36.17 -43.03
N GLU A 217 -14.90 36.77 -41.85
CA GLU A 217 -14.72 38.23 -41.67
C GLU A 217 -13.30 38.67 -42.04
N VAL A 218 -12.27 37.95 -41.59
CA VAL A 218 -10.87 38.19 -41.96
C VAL A 218 -10.69 38.08 -43.47
N GLN A 219 -11.28 37.06 -44.11
CA GLN A 219 -11.25 36.92 -45.56
C GLN A 219 -11.94 38.09 -46.27
N GLN A 220 -13.11 38.53 -45.80
CA GLN A 220 -13.77 39.74 -46.31
C GLN A 220 -12.90 40.99 -46.16
N ARG A 221 -12.23 41.19 -45.02
CA ARG A 221 -11.27 42.30 -44.85
C ARG A 221 -10.08 42.20 -45.80
N ILE A 222 -9.56 40.99 -46.06
CA ILE A 222 -8.47 40.77 -47.02
C ILE A 222 -8.93 41.14 -48.43
N ASP A 223 -10.12 40.70 -48.85
CA ASP A 223 -10.66 40.99 -50.18
C ASP A 223 -11.04 42.49 -50.35
N GLN A 224 -11.53 43.16 -49.29
CA GLN A 224 -11.74 44.61 -49.28
C GLN A 224 -10.41 45.40 -49.36
N ASN A 225 -9.37 44.98 -48.64
CA ASN A 225 -8.06 45.65 -48.61
C ASN A 225 -7.11 45.19 -49.73
N LYS A 226 -7.58 44.36 -50.67
CA LYS A 226 -6.79 43.79 -51.77
C LYS A 226 -6.20 44.86 -52.69
N ASN A 227 -6.88 46.00 -52.81
CA ASN A 227 -6.49 47.14 -53.64
C ASN A 227 -5.62 48.19 -52.89
N VAL A 228 -5.32 47.99 -51.60
CA VAL A 228 -4.46 48.90 -50.82
C VAL A 228 -2.99 48.62 -51.13
N PRO A 229 -2.18 49.62 -51.58
CA PRO A 229 -0.76 49.42 -51.87
C PRO A 229 0.01 48.78 -50.71
N ALA A 230 0.85 47.79 -51.01
CA ALA A 230 1.61 47.05 -50.00
C ALA A 230 2.51 47.97 -49.15
N ASP A 231 3.11 48.97 -49.79
CA ASP A 231 4.01 49.97 -49.19
C ASP A 231 3.35 50.77 -48.04
N TYR A 232 2.05 51.04 -48.12
CA TYR A 232 1.30 51.71 -47.04
C TYR A 232 1.10 50.80 -45.81
N ARG A 233 0.88 49.49 -46.03
CA ARG A 233 0.70 48.52 -44.94
C ARG A 233 1.99 48.26 -44.18
N VAL A 234 3.12 48.13 -44.89
CA VAL A 234 4.44 47.95 -44.27
C VAL A 234 4.76 49.15 -43.35
N ARG A 235 4.59 50.38 -43.86
CA ARG A 235 4.84 51.60 -43.09
C ARG A 235 3.99 51.74 -41.83
N GLN A 236 2.70 51.36 -41.89
CA GLN A 236 1.87 51.34 -40.67
C GLN A 236 2.33 50.29 -39.65
N HIS A 237 2.71 49.10 -40.11
CA HIS A 237 3.18 48.05 -39.22
C HIS A 237 4.52 48.43 -38.56
N GLU A 238 5.45 49.01 -39.30
CA GLU A 238 6.72 49.53 -38.76
C GLU A 238 6.48 50.63 -37.71
N ALA A 239 5.56 51.56 -37.96
CA ALA A 239 5.18 52.59 -36.99
C ALA A 239 4.51 51.99 -35.74
N GLU A 240 3.70 50.94 -35.88
CA GLU A 240 3.09 50.24 -34.74
C GLU A 240 4.15 49.47 -33.91
N VAL A 241 5.10 48.80 -34.58
CA VAL A 241 6.23 48.12 -33.94
C VAL A 241 7.11 49.12 -33.18
N GLN A 242 7.44 50.26 -33.79
CA GLN A 242 8.19 51.33 -33.12
C GLN A 242 7.43 51.88 -31.91
N ARG A 243 6.11 52.07 -32.00
CA ARG A 243 5.28 52.48 -30.84
C ARG A 243 5.29 51.44 -29.72
N LYS A 244 5.18 50.15 -30.04
CA LYS A 244 5.27 49.05 -29.05
C LYS A 244 6.65 48.98 -28.40
N GLN A 245 7.72 49.12 -29.19
CA GLN A 245 9.08 49.18 -28.66
C GLN A 245 9.29 50.40 -27.74
N ALA A 246 8.72 51.56 -28.07
CA ALA A 246 8.76 52.74 -27.21
C ALA A 246 7.95 52.54 -25.90
N GLU A 247 6.77 51.94 -25.98
CA GLU A 247 5.94 51.59 -24.80
C GLU A 247 6.62 50.53 -23.92
N GLU A 248 7.29 49.55 -24.53
CA GLU A 248 8.05 48.52 -23.83
C GLU A 248 9.33 49.08 -23.20
N ALA A 249 10.03 50.02 -23.85
CA ALA A 249 11.16 50.72 -23.28
C ALA A 249 10.72 51.61 -22.10
N ALA A 250 9.62 52.34 -22.23
CA ALA A 250 9.03 53.14 -21.15
C ALA A 250 8.58 52.27 -19.94
N ARG A 251 8.12 51.03 -20.18
CA ARG A 251 7.77 50.06 -19.13
C ARG A 251 8.94 49.20 -18.65
N ALA A 252 10.11 49.25 -19.27
CA ALA A 252 11.29 48.51 -18.83
C ALA A 252 11.70 48.81 -17.38
N PRO A 253 11.79 50.07 -16.91
CA PRO A 253 12.16 50.36 -15.52
C PRO A 253 11.12 49.86 -14.51
N SER A 254 9.81 49.92 -14.81
CA SER A 254 8.80 49.40 -13.88
C SER A 254 8.79 47.87 -13.83
N ARG A 255 9.05 47.18 -14.95
CA ARG A 255 9.27 45.71 -14.94
C ARG A 255 10.51 45.32 -14.13
N ALA A 256 11.61 46.07 -14.26
CA ALA A 256 12.82 45.84 -13.48
C ALA A 256 12.59 46.06 -11.97
N ALA A 257 11.91 47.15 -11.60
CA ALA A 257 11.53 47.43 -10.21
C ALA A 257 10.63 46.32 -9.61
N ASN A 258 9.58 45.92 -10.34
CA ASN A 258 8.67 44.84 -9.92
C ASN A 258 9.39 43.47 -9.79
N ALA A 259 10.37 43.20 -10.65
CA ALA A 259 11.20 41.99 -10.57
C ALA A 259 12.10 42.02 -9.33
N ALA A 260 12.77 43.15 -9.06
CA ALA A 260 13.60 43.33 -7.87
C ALA A 260 12.79 43.27 -6.57
N GLU A 261 11.60 43.87 -6.54
CA GLU A 261 10.69 43.78 -5.39
C GLU A 261 10.22 42.34 -5.14
N ARG A 262 9.87 41.61 -6.21
CA ARG A 262 9.52 40.17 -6.10
C ARG A 262 10.69 39.35 -5.56
N GLN A 263 11.93 39.62 -5.98
CA GLN A 263 13.12 38.94 -5.46
C GLN A 263 13.35 39.23 -3.97
N ARG A 264 13.20 40.49 -3.52
CA ARG A 264 13.27 40.84 -2.09
C ARG A 264 12.21 40.11 -1.27
N ARG A 265 10.95 40.12 -1.71
CA ARG A 265 9.85 39.38 -1.05
C ARG A 265 10.09 37.86 -0.97
N ILE A 266 10.84 37.28 -1.92
CA ILE A 266 11.24 35.86 -1.87
C ILE A 266 12.30 35.66 -0.78
N GLN A 267 13.36 36.49 -0.77
CA GLN A 267 14.42 36.43 0.24
C GLN A 267 13.87 36.64 1.66
N GLU A 268 13.04 37.66 1.88
CA GLU A 268 12.35 37.92 3.15
C GLU A 268 11.49 36.73 3.61
N ALA A 269 10.81 36.04 2.68
CA ALA A 269 9.99 34.86 2.98
C ALA A 269 10.84 33.61 3.29
N GLU A 270 12.03 33.47 2.70
CA GLU A 270 13.00 32.40 3.00
C GLU A 270 13.66 32.64 4.36
N GLU A 271 14.13 33.85 4.65
CA GLU A 271 14.67 34.24 5.95
C GLU A 271 13.67 34.03 7.08
N HIS A 272 12.41 34.47 6.90
CA HIS A 272 11.35 34.26 7.88
C HIS A 272 11.01 32.77 8.10
N ARG A 273 11.09 31.92 7.06
CA ARG A 273 10.93 30.45 7.22
C ARG A 273 12.04 29.88 8.09
N LEU A 274 13.30 30.22 7.80
CA LEU A 274 14.45 29.77 8.58
C LEU A 274 14.39 30.27 10.03
N GLU A 275 13.93 31.51 10.26
CA GLU A 275 13.76 32.04 11.62
C GLU A 275 12.66 31.30 12.39
N VAL A 276 11.52 31.01 11.75
CA VAL A 276 10.42 30.24 12.36
C VAL A 276 10.86 28.81 12.67
N GLU A 277 11.64 28.16 11.81
CA GLU A 277 12.19 26.83 12.05
C GLU A 277 13.20 26.83 13.21
N ARG A 278 14.11 27.81 13.27
CA ARG A 278 15.02 28.01 14.40
C ARG A 278 14.26 28.22 15.71
N LYS A 279 13.26 29.11 15.72
CA LYS A 279 12.42 29.38 16.90
C LYS A 279 11.62 28.15 17.31
N LYS A 280 11.12 27.32 16.38
CA LYS A 280 10.46 26.05 16.71
C LYS A 280 11.43 25.07 17.40
N ALA A 281 12.63 24.90 16.85
CA ALA A 281 13.64 24.00 17.41
C ALA A 281 14.13 24.46 18.80
N GLU A 282 14.28 25.77 19.01
CA GLU A 282 14.61 26.36 20.31
C GLU A 282 13.50 26.13 21.35
N ASN A 283 12.26 26.46 21.00
CA ASN A 283 11.08 26.22 21.86
C ASN A 283 10.88 24.72 22.17
N GLU A 284 11.20 23.82 21.24
CA GLU A 284 11.11 22.38 21.47
C GLU A 284 12.17 21.88 22.44
N ARG A 285 13.42 22.37 22.32
CA ARG A 285 14.50 22.09 23.30
C ARG A 285 14.12 22.60 24.69
N GLU A 286 13.66 23.84 24.79
CA GLU A 286 13.23 24.41 26.09
C GLU A 286 12.07 23.61 26.71
N ARG A 287 11.12 23.15 25.88
CA ARG A 287 10.02 22.27 26.35
C ARG A 287 10.52 20.89 26.78
N ALA A 288 11.52 20.33 26.10
CA ALA A 288 12.15 19.06 26.47
C ALA A 288 12.91 19.19 27.80
N GLU A 289 13.71 20.24 27.97
CA GLU A 289 14.44 20.55 29.21
C GLU A 289 13.47 20.79 30.38
N ARG A 290 12.41 21.59 30.19
CA ARG A 290 11.35 21.79 31.20
C ARG A 290 10.67 20.48 31.59
N LYS A 291 10.38 19.58 30.64
CA LYS A 291 9.81 18.24 30.92
C LYS A 291 10.80 17.34 31.68
N GLN A 292 12.06 17.31 31.27
CA GLN A 292 13.11 16.54 31.96
C GLN A 292 13.29 17.02 33.39
N LYS A 293 13.32 18.34 33.62
CA LYS A 293 13.38 18.92 34.96
C LYS A 293 12.17 18.53 35.80
N GLN A 294 10.95 18.66 35.27
CA GLN A 294 9.73 18.22 35.98
C GLN A 294 9.73 16.72 36.32
N GLN A 295 10.28 15.86 35.46
CA GLN A 295 10.43 14.43 35.74
C GLN A 295 11.48 14.18 36.84
N GLN A 296 12.61 14.88 36.83
CA GLN A 296 13.63 14.79 37.88
C GLN A 296 13.08 15.28 39.23
N ASP A 297 12.39 16.42 39.25
CA ASP A 297 11.76 16.97 40.45
C ASP A 297 10.71 15.99 41.04
N GLN A 298 9.90 15.35 40.19
CA GLN A 298 8.95 14.30 40.61
C GLN A 298 9.65 13.04 41.16
N GLN A 299 10.73 12.58 40.52
CA GLN A 299 11.50 11.43 41.00
C GLN A 299 12.15 11.72 42.36
N GLN A 300 12.70 12.93 42.55
CA GLN A 300 13.24 13.34 43.85
C GLN A 300 12.16 13.40 44.94
N GLN A 301 10.98 13.94 44.64
CA GLN A 301 9.86 13.94 45.59
C GLN A 301 9.40 12.51 45.95
N GLN A 302 9.32 11.59 44.99
CA GLN A 302 8.98 10.19 45.27
C GLN A 302 10.03 9.50 46.14
N GLN A 303 11.32 9.73 45.89
CA GLN A 303 12.39 9.18 46.73
C GLN A 303 12.34 9.75 48.15
N GLN A 304 12.08 11.05 48.33
CA GLN A 304 11.92 11.66 49.65
C GLN A 304 10.71 11.08 50.40
N GLN A 305 9.57 10.86 49.73
CA GLN A 305 8.39 10.23 50.34
C GLN A 305 8.69 8.77 50.77
N GLN A 306 9.39 7.98 49.95
CA GLN A 306 9.79 6.62 50.31
C GLN A 306 10.72 6.60 51.54
N GLN A 307 11.70 7.51 51.61
CA GLN A 307 12.58 7.63 52.78
C GLN A 307 11.80 8.00 54.05
N GLN A 308 10.84 8.93 53.96
CA GLN A 308 9.99 9.28 55.11
C GLN A 308 9.12 8.09 55.57
N GLN A 309 8.55 7.31 54.64
CA GLN A 309 7.78 6.11 54.98
C GLN A 309 8.65 5.05 55.68
N GLN A 310 9.89 4.83 55.20
CA GLN A 310 10.82 3.90 55.85
C GLN A 310 11.20 4.36 57.27
N GLN A 311 11.44 5.66 57.48
CA GLN A 311 11.69 6.20 58.82
C GLN A 311 10.48 6.03 59.76
N GLN A 312 9.26 6.24 59.27
CA GLN A 312 8.04 6.02 60.06
C GLN A 312 7.87 4.54 60.45
N GLN A 313 8.12 3.60 59.52
CA GLN A 313 8.09 2.17 59.82
C GLN A 313 9.14 1.76 60.86
N GLN A 314 10.36 2.30 60.77
CA GLN A 314 11.40 2.07 61.77
C GLN A 314 11.00 2.60 63.14
N GLN A 315 10.39 3.79 63.23
CA GLN A 315 9.89 4.35 64.49
C GLN A 315 8.74 3.51 65.09
N GLN A 316 7.81 3.02 64.27
CA GLN A 316 6.73 2.13 64.73
C GLN A 316 7.28 0.80 65.25
N SER A 317 8.29 0.21 64.59
CA SER A 317 8.94 -1.03 65.07
C SER A 317 9.74 -0.85 66.37
N GLN A 318 10.08 0.39 66.74
CA GLN A 318 10.84 0.72 67.94
C GLN A 318 9.98 1.17 69.12
N GLN A 319 8.65 1.30 68.97
CA GLN A 319 7.78 1.49 70.12
C GLN A 319 7.62 0.15 70.87
N PRO A 320 8.17 0.00 72.09
CA PRO A 320 7.96 -1.22 72.85
C PRO A 320 6.48 -1.34 73.22
N ALA A 321 5.90 -2.52 73.01
CA ALA A 321 4.54 -2.80 73.42
C ALA A 321 4.43 -2.71 74.96
N ALA A 322 3.95 -1.57 75.45
CA ALA A 322 3.72 -1.35 76.86
C ALA A 322 2.67 -2.35 77.37
N LYS A 323 3.06 -3.11 78.39
CA LYS A 323 2.22 -4.03 79.16
C LYS A 323 2.00 -3.47 80.56
#